data_AF-A0A932DNZ2-F1
#
_entry.id   AF-A0A932DNZ2-F1
#
_cell.length_a   1.000
_cell.length_b   1.000
_cell.length_c   1.000
_cell.angle_alpha   90.00
_cell.angle_beta   90.00
_cell.angle_gamma   90.00
#
_symmetry.space_group_name_H-M   'P 1'
#
loop_
_entity.id
_entity.type
_entity.pdbx_description
1 polymer ?
#
loop_
_entity_poly.entity_id
_entity_poly.type
_entity_poly.pdbx_seq_one_letter_code
_entity_poly.pdbx_strand_id
1 'polypeptide(L)'
;MRLFNRLSALKDKHPALFEYLPAKEVFPHDYFMDRFVLRFLPARSTPNGITILRICLTPFVFLVTLYGHYRFGVILFLLTAFTDAIDGSLARTRNKITRFGMLFDPLADKLLIGSMVLLLVFRYLNVFLGIAILGIEIIFIVSALVAKIKFKTVKMADRWGKLKMFFQVIAMSLIMIALLIDFPYLLTVAAWVFGLAIGFAILSLFRHGI
;
A
#
# COMPACT_ATOMS: atom_id res chain seq x y z
N MET A 1 0.87 14.52 20.29
CA MET A 1 1.82 14.35 21.42
C MET A 1 1.81 12.95 22.04
N ARG A 2 0.66 12.33 22.35
CA ARG A 2 0.59 10.97 22.96
C ARG A 2 1.14 9.82 22.11
N LEU A 3 1.01 9.88 20.78
CA LEU A 3 1.49 8.82 19.87
C LEU A 3 3.02 8.76 19.80
N PHE A 4 3.68 9.93 19.73
CA PHE A 4 5.15 10.04 19.69
C PHE A 4 5.80 9.51 20.99
N ASN A 5 5.22 9.82 22.16
CA ASN A 5 5.71 9.29 23.44
C ASN A 5 5.51 7.77 23.57
N ARG A 6 4.46 7.22 22.95
CA ARG A 6 4.26 5.76 22.90
C ARG A 6 5.26 5.08 21.96
N LEU A 7 5.60 5.73 20.84
CA LEU A 7 6.62 5.24 19.91
C LEU A 7 8.02 5.28 20.52
N SER A 8 8.36 6.32 21.30
CA SER A 8 9.64 6.35 22.03
C SER A 8 9.70 5.23 23.07
N ALA A 9 8.64 5.05 23.86
CA ALA A 9 8.56 3.95 24.83
C ALA A 9 8.60 2.55 24.16
N LEU A 10 8.05 2.40 22.95
CA LEU A 10 8.15 1.17 22.15
C LEU A 10 9.57 0.92 21.64
N LYS A 11 10.28 1.99 21.24
CA LYS A 11 11.67 1.93 20.84
C LYS A 11 12.57 1.50 21.99
N ASP A 12 12.30 2.01 23.19
CA ASP A 12 13.05 1.65 24.39
C ASP A 12 12.78 0.20 24.83
N LYS A 13 11.53 -0.28 24.69
CA LYS A 13 11.17 -1.68 25.04
C LYS A 13 11.59 -2.71 23.99
N HIS A 14 11.64 -2.35 22.71
CA HIS A 14 11.96 -3.27 21.60
C HIS A 14 12.94 -2.64 20.61
N PRO A 15 14.21 -2.41 21.01
CA PRO A 15 15.19 -1.70 20.18
C PRO A 15 15.47 -2.43 18.85
N ALA A 16 15.43 -3.77 18.85
CA ALA A 16 15.63 -4.60 17.66
C ALA A 16 14.59 -4.36 16.54
N LEU A 17 13.44 -3.73 16.83
CA LEU A 17 12.45 -3.37 15.80
C LEU A 17 12.88 -2.15 14.97
N PHE A 18 13.69 -1.27 15.55
CA PHE A 18 14.08 0.02 14.99
C PHE A 18 15.54 0.06 14.51
N GLU A 19 16.26 -1.06 14.65
CA GLU A 19 17.60 -1.24 14.11
C GLU A 19 17.55 -1.23 12.57
N TYR A 20 18.51 -0.53 11.95
CA TYR A 20 18.61 -0.44 10.50
C TYR A 20 19.30 -1.67 9.93
N LEU A 21 18.68 -2.24 8.91
CA LEU A 21 19.19 -3.37 8.16
C LEU A 21 19.70 -2.89 6.79
N PRO A 22 20.81 -3.45 6.28
CA PRO A 22 21.30 -3.13 4.95
C PRO A 22 20.30 -3.58 3.88
N ALA A 23 20.18 -2.79 2.80
CA ALA A 23 19.34 -3.16 1.67
C ALA A 23 19.92 -4.37 0.93
N LYS A 24 19.09 -5.39 0.71
CA LYS A 24 19.52 -6.63 0.03
C LYS A 24 19.61 -6.44 -1.48
N GLU A 25 18.72 -5.64 -2.07
CA GLU A 25 18.68 -5.27 -3.50
C GLU A 25 18.03 -3.88 -3.67
N VAL A 26 18.54 -3.10 -4.63
CA VAL A 26 18.00 -1.79 -5.05
C VAL A 26 17.49 -1.93 -6.49
N PHE A 27 16.23 -1.55 -6.74
CA PHE A 27 15.61 -1.73 -8.05
C PHE A 27 15.86 -0.54 -8.98
N PRO A 28 15.74 -0.68 -10.32
CA PRO A 28 15.93 0.42 -11.26
C PRO A 28 15.05 1.65 -11.00
N HIS A 29 13.80 1.45 -10.59
CA HIS A 29 12.89 2.55 -10.24
C HIS A 29 13.31 3.29 -8.97
N ASP A 30 14.12 2.67 -8.09
CA ASP A 30 14.63 3.34 -6.89
C ASP A 30 15.66 4.41 -7.23
N TYR A 31 16.50 4.17 -8.25
CA TYR A 31 17.43 5.19 -8.76
C TYR A 31 16.69 6.37 -9.40
N PHE A 32 15.58 6.09 -10.09
CA PHE A 32 14.72 7.14 -10.63
C PHE A 32 14.10 7.97 -9.49
N MET A 33 13.50 7.30 -8.50
CA MET A 33 12.92 7.96 -7.33
C MET A 33 13.98 8.78 -6.58
N ASP A 34 15.19 8.26 -6.41
CA ASP A 34 16.27 8.98 -5.74
C ASP A 34 16.62 10.29 -6.43
N ARG A 35 16.81 10.23 -7.75
CA ARG A 35 17.21 11.37 -8.57
C ARG A 35 16.14 12.45 -8.66
N PHE A 36 14.87 12.07 -8.76
CA PHE A 36 13.77 13.02 -9.03
C PHE A 36 12.93 13.38 -7.82
N VAL A 37 12.80 12.50 -6.82
CA VAL A 37 11.87 12.69 -5.69
C VAL A 37 12.62 12.74 -4.36
N LEU A 38 13.46 11.75 -4.05
CA LEU A 38 14.10 11.66 -2.73
C LEU A 38 15.12 12.79 -2.49
N ARG A 39 15.65 13.40 -3.56
CA ARG A 39 16.50 14.60 -3.47
C ARG A 39 15.80 15.79 -2.79
N PHE A 40 14.47 15.89 -2.93
CA PHE A 40 13.68 16.95 -2.29
C PHE A 40 13.30 16.62 -0.84
N LEU A 41 13.43 15.35 -0.44
CA LEU A 41 13.12 14.93 0.93
C LEU A 41 14.33 15.12 1.85
N PRO A 42 14.17 15.79 3.00
CA PRO A 42 15.27 16.02 3.93
C PRO A 42 15.90 14.69 4.39
N ALA A 43 17.20 14.70 4.67
CA ALA A 43 17.95 13.51 5.12
C ALA A 43 17.36 12.88 6.40
N ARG A 44 16.64 13.68 7.20
CA ARG A 44 15.97 13.27 8.44
C ARG A 44 14.68 12.47 8.23
N SER A 45 14.06 12.51 7.04
CA SER A 45 12.85 11.72 6.77
C SER A 45 13.13 10.23 6.93
N THR A 46 12.33 9.56 7.76
CA THR A 46 12.41 8.12 7.99
C THR A 46 11.26 7.43 7.25
N PRO A 47 11.51 6.24 6.65
CA PRO A 47 10.45 5.45 6.02
C PRO A 47 9.26 5.23 6.96
N ASN A 48 9.52 4.84 8.21
CA ASN A 48 8.49 4.62 9.23
C ASN A 48 7.60 5.86 9.48
N GLY A 49 8.15 7.07 9.37
CA GLY A 49 7.39 8.30 9.53
C GLY A 49 6.38 8.50 8.38
N ILE A 50 6.76 8.10 7.16
CA ILE A 50 5.89 8.13 5.99
C ILE A 50 4.81 7.05 6.10
N THR A 51 5.14 5.86 6.58
CA THR A 51 4.15 4.80 6.86
C THR A 51 3.10 5.27 7.86
N ILE A 52 3.52 5.89 8.97
CA ILE A 52 2.61 6.42 9.99
C ILE A 52 1.74 7.53 9.41
N LEU A 53 2.34 8.43 8.63
CA LEU A 53 1.59 9.47 7.92
C LEU A 53 0.52 8.84 7.03
N ARG A 54 0.84 7.79 6.27
CA ARG A 54 -0.11 7.06 5.43
C ARG A 54 -1.26 6.49 6.25
N ILE A 55 -0.98 5.80 7.35
CA ILE A 55 -1.99 5.25 8.26
C ILE A 55 -2.93 6.36 8.76
N CYS A 56 -2.41 7.55 9.05
CA CYS A 56 -3.21 8.70 9.46
C CYS A 56 -4.00 9.35 8.29
N LEU A 57 -3.46 9.35 7.07
CA LEU A 57 -4.12 9.90 5.88
C LEU A 57 -5.24 9.01 5.35
N THR A 58 -5.09 7.69 5.42
CA THR A 58 -6.10 6.72 4.96
C THR A 58 -7.52 6.99 5.49
N PRO A 59 -7.78 7.16 6.80
CA PRO A 59 -9.13 7.47 7.28
C PRO A 59 -9.62 8.83 6.78
N PHE A 60 -8.72 9.79 6.55
CA PHE A 60 -9.10 11.08 5.97
C PHE A 60 -9.53 10.94 4.50
N VAL A 61 -8.80 10.16 3.69
CA VAL A 61 -9.19 9.79 2.32
C VAL A 61 -10.57 9.12 2.32
N PHE A 62 -10.78 8.17 3.22
CA PHE A 62 -12.05 7.47 3.38
C PHE A 62 -13.20 8.43 3.70
N LEU A 63 -13.04 9.33 4.68
CA LEU A 63 -14.07 10.28 5.07
C LEU A 63 -14.41 11.28 3.94
N VAL A 64 -13.39 11.88 3.31
CA VAL A 64 -13.58 12.81 2.19
C VAL A 64 -14.37 12.13 1.06
N THR A 65 -14.05 10.87 0.77
CA THR A 65 -14.74 10.08 -0.26
C THR A 65 -16.15 9.69 0.18
N LEU A 66 -16.36 9.34 1.45
CA LEU A 66 -17.66 8.97 2.01
C LEU A 66 -18.67 10.12 1.92
N TYR A 67 -18.24 11.36 2.16
CA TYR A 67 -19.05 12.56 2.02
C TYR A 67 -19.22 13.03 0.56
N GLY A 68 -18.72 12.28 -0.43
CA GLY A 68 -18.93 12.57 -1.85
C GLY A 68 -18.01 13.64 -2.43
N HIS A 69 -16.97 14.07 -1.71
CA HIS A 69 -15.99 15.03 -2.23
C HIS A 69 -14.95 14.37 -3.15
N TYR A 70 -15.41 13.73 -4.23
CA TYR A 70 -14.57 12.90 -5.10
C TYR A 70 -13.38 13.64 -5.73
N ARG A 71 -13.51 14.95 -6.02
CA ARG A 71 -12.40 15.80 -6.53
C ARG A 71 -11.18 15.73 -5.60
N PHE A 72 -11.40 16.04 -4.32
CA PHE A 72 -10.35 16.00 -3.31
C PHE A 72 -9.99 14.58 -2.93
N GLY A 73 -10.97 13.67 -2.91
CA GLY A 73 -10.77 12.25 -2.64
C GLY A 73 -9.75 11.62 -3.59
N VAL A 74 -9.88 11.83 -4.91
CA VAL A 74 -8.97 11.26 -5.92
C VAL A 74 -7.55 11.75 -5.70
N ILE A 75 -7.39 13.06 -5.50
CA ILE A 75 -6.07 13.68 -5.30
C ILE A 75 -5.43 13.12 -4.02
N LEU A 76 -6.17 13.07 -2.92
CA LEU A 76 -5.68 12.55 -1.65
C LEU A 76 -5.38 11.05 -1.73
N PHE A 77 -6.23 10.26 -2.40
CA PHE A 77 -6.01 8.83 -2.62
C PHE A 77 -4.73 8.59 -3.39
N LEU A 78 -4.53 9.27 -4.53
CA LEU A 78 -3.33 9.14 -5.35
C LEU A 78 -2.07 9.58 -4.61
N LEU A 79 -2.12 10.70 -3.88
CA LEU A 79 -0.99 11.13 -3.05
C LEU A 79 -0.67 10.10 -1.96
N THR A 80 -1.69 9.58 -1.28
CA THR A 80 -1.53 8.57 -0.22
C THR A 80 -0.97 7.26 -0.79
N ALA A 81 -1.49 6.79 -1.93
CA ALA A 81 -0.98 5.62 -2.63
C ALA A 81 0.44 5.84 -3.17
N PHE A 82 0.81 7.07 -3.56
CA PHE A 82 2.17 7.39 -4.00
C PHE A 82 3.18 7.41 -2.85
N THR A 83 2.76 7.76 -1.62
CA THR A 83 3.63 7.61 -0.43
C THR A 83 4.12 6.16 -0.26
N ASP A 84 3.29 5.20 -0.68
CA ASP A 84 3.63 3.92 -1.32
C ASP A 84 5.09 3.66 -1.70
N ALA A 85 5.35 4.10 -2.93
CA ALA A 85 6.61 3.93 -3.60
C ALA A 85 7.72 4.73 -2.92
N ILE A 86 7.39 5.90 -2.37
CA ILE A 86 8.38 6.81 -1.77
C ILE A 86 9.05 6.16 -0.57
N ASP A 87 8.29 5.63 0.41
CA ASP A 87 8.91 5.11 1.63
C ASP A 87 9.67 3.81 1.40
N GLY A 88 9.15 2.93 0.55
CA GLY A 88 9.85 1.73 0.11
C GLY A 88 11.16 2.06 -0.61
N SER A 89 11.16 3.06 -1.50
CA SER A 89 12.38 3.49 -2.19
C SER A 89 13.36 4.18 -1.25
N LEU A 90 12.86 5.05 -0.38
CA LEU A 90 13.66 5.75 0.65
C LEU A 90 14.35 4.77 1.59
N ALA A 91 13.67 3.70 2.00
CA ALA A 91 14.22 2.67 2.88
C ALA A 91 15.38 1.92 2.21
N ARG A 92 15.24 1.56 0.93
CA ARG A 92 16.26 0.83 0.17
C ARG A 92 17.46 1.71 -0.18
N THR A 93 17.23 2.91 -0.72
CA THR A 93 18.31 3.78 -1.18
C THR A 93 19.13 4.36 -0.03
N ARG A 94 18.50 4.65 1.12
CA ARG A 94 19.19 5.19 2.30
C ARG A 94 19.64 4.12 3.30
N ASN A 95 19.50 2.83 3.00
CA ASN A 95 19.76 1.72 3.93
C ASN A 95 19.08 1.89 5.30
N LYS A 96 17.84 2.42 5.30
CA LYS A 96 17.03 2.66 6.50
C LYS A 96 15.89 1.66 6.63
N ILE A 97 16.13 0.39 6.29
CA ILE A 97 15.14 -0.68 6.42
C ILE A 97 15.03 -1.06 7.89
N THR A 98 13.83 -1.05 8.47
CA THR A 98 13.61 -1.49 9.85
C THR A 98 12.63 -2.65 9.91
N ARG A 99 12.72 -3.49 10.95
CA ARG A 99 11.75 -4.59 11.14
C ARG A 99 10.34 -4.08 11.41
N PHE A 100 10.23 -2.90 12.01
CA PHE A 100 8.97 -2.18 12.15
C PHE A 100 8.36 -1.84 10.79
N GLY A 101 9.08 -1.13 9.92
CA GLY A 101 8.60 -0.79 8.58
C GLY A 101 8.18 -2.03 7.78
N MET A 102 9.04 -3.06 7.75
CA MET A 102 8.72 -4.33 7.07
C MET A 102 7.40 -5.00 7.55
N LEU A 103 6.95 -4.74 8.77
CA LEU A 103 5.69 -5.26 9.30
C LEU A 103 4.51 -4.31 9.04
N PHE A 104 4.71 -3.01 9.22
CA PHE A 104 3.65 -2.01 9.16
C PHE A 104 3.36 -1.49 7.76
N ASP A 105 4.35 -1.48 6.85
CA ASP A 105 4.16 -1.00 5.48
C ASP A 105 3.11 -1.83 4.72
N PRO A 106 3.17 -3.19 4.73
CA PRO A 106 2.14 -4.00 4.05
C PRO A 106 0.75 -3.91 4.69
N LEU A 107 0.68 -3.57 5.97
CA LEU A 107 -0.59 -3.34 6.67
C LEU A 107 -1.17 -1.98 6.26
N ALA A 108 -0.37 -0.93 6.29
CA ALA A 108 -0.76 0.43 5.92
C ALA A 108 -1.25 0.50 4.47
N ASP A 109 -0.56 -0.17 3.57
CA ASP A 109 -0.90 -0.26 2.15
C ASP A 109 -2.28 -0.92 1.94
N LYS A 110 -2.53 -2.04 2.61
CA LYS A 110 -3.82 -2.76 2.53
C LYS A 110 -4.96 -2.05 3.22
N LEU A 111 -4.69 -1.20 4.22
CA LEU A 111 -5.72 -0.37 4.84
C LEU A 111 -6.30 0.64 3.85
N LEU A 112 -5.46 1.25 3.00
CA LEU A 112 -5.92 2.22 2.00
C LEU A 112 -6.83 1.54 0.96
N ILE A 113 -6.35 0.48 0.30
CA ILE A 113 -7.14 -0.22 -0.70
C ILE A 113 -8.38 -0.88 -0.06
N GLY A 114 -8.22 -1.56 1.08
CA GLY A 114 -9.31 -2.25 1.77
C GLY A 114 -10.43 -1.31 2.19
N SER A 115 -10.12 -0.14 2.76
CA SER A 115 -11.13 0.85 3.15
C SER A 115 -11.90 1.40 1.95
N MET A 116 -11.21 1.65 0.83
CA MET A 116 -11.83 2.16 -0.39
C MET A 116 -12.65 1.07 -1.11
N VAL A 117 -12.24 -0.20 -1.05
CA VAL A 117 -13.03 -1.34 -1.53
C VAL A 117 -14.34 -1.44 -0.75
N LEU A 118 -14.28 -1.38 0.59
CA LEU A 118 -15.48 -1.37 1.45
C LEU A 118 -16.44 -0.23 1.10
N LEU A 119 -15.90 0.96 0.80
CA LEU A 119 -16.71 2.13 0.50
C LEU A 119 -17.32 2.13 -0.91
N LEU A 120 -16.50 1.83 -1.92
CA LEU A 120 -16.84 2.09 -3.31
C LEU A 120 -17.18 0.82 -4.08
N VAL A 121 -16.41 -0.27 -3.92
CA VAL A 121 -16.64 -1.50 -4.69
C VAL A 121 -17.93 -2.18 -4.24
N PHE A 122 -18.18 -2.28 -2.93
CA PHE A 122 -19.43 -2.86 -2.42
C PHE A 122 -20.68 -2.01 -2.75
N ARG A 123 -20.50 -0.71 -2.99
CA ARG A 123 -21.60 0.22 -3.27
C ARG A 123 -21.92 0.34 -4.76
N TYR A 124 -20.90 0.37 -5.62
CA TYR A 124 -21.06 0.71 -7.04
C TYR A 124 -20.72 -0.45 -7.99
N LEU A 125 -20.05 -1.50 -7.51
CA LEU A 125 -19.68 -2.67 -8.29
C LEU A 125 -20.31 -3.94 -7.69
N ASN A 126 -19.86 -5.09 -8.19
CA ASN A 126 -20.34 -6.39 -7.76
C ASN A 126 -19.78 -6.80 -6.38
N VAL A 127 -20.65 -7.28 -5.49
CA VAL A 127 -20.28 -7.76 -4.14
C VAL A 127 -19.24 -8.89 -4.19
N PHE A 128 -19.36 -9.83 -5.13
CA PHE A 128 -18.38 -10.90 -5.31
C PHE A 128 -17.00 -10.38 -5.70
N LEU A 129 -16.94 -9.29 -6.46
CA LEU A 129 -15.68 -8.63 -6.80
C LEU A 129 -15.04 -8.02 -5.53
N GLY A 130 -15.82 -7.34 -4.70
CA GLY A 130 -15.37 -6.79 -3.42
C GLY A 130 -14.82 -7.87 -2.47
N ILE A 131 -15.55 -8.99 -2.34
CA ILE A 131 -15.12 -10.15 -1.55
C ILE A 131 -13.83 -10.75 -2.10
N ALA A 132 -13.71 -10.92 -3.42
CA ALA A 132 -12.52 -11.48 -4.05
C ALA A 132 -11.28 -10.62 -3.81
N ILE A 133 -11.40 -9.30 -3.96
CA ILE A 133 -10.30 -8.36 -3.71
C ILE A 133 -9.85 -8.44 -2.25
N LEU A 134 -10.78 -8.31 -1.29
CA LEU A 134 -10.45 -8.38 0.14
C LEU A 134 -9.87 -9.73 0.54
N GLY A 135 -10.44 -10.83 0.03
CA GLY A 135 -9.97 -12.18 0.28
C GLY A 135 -8.51 -12.36 -0.15
N ILE A 136 -8.16 -11.88 -1.34
CA ILE A 136 -6.78 -11.89 -1.84
C ILE A 136 -5.85 -11.04 -0.97
N GLU A 137 -6.29 -9.85 -0.52
CA GLU A 137 -5.45 -9.04 0.38
C GLU A 137 -5.12 -9.78 1.67
N ILE A 138 -6.13 -10.42 2.28
CA ILE A 138 -5.99 -11.22 3.48
C ILE A 138 -5.06 -12.41 3.24
N ILE A 139 -5.25 -13.15 2.15
CA ILE A 139 -4.38 -14.27 1.78
C ILE A 139 -2.92 -13.81 1.71
N PHE A 140 -2.63 -12.68 1.07
CA PHE A 140 -1.27 -12.15 1.03
C PHE A 140 -0.72 -11.76 2.41
N ILE A 141 -1.55 -11.22 3.33
CA ILE A 141 -1.11 -10.92 4.71
C ILE A 141 -0.74 -12.23 5.41
N VAL A 142 -1.63 -13.21 5.34
CA VAL A 142 -1.46 -14.51 6.00
C VAL A 142 -0.25 -15.24 5.43
N SER A 143 -0.10 -15.31 4.10
CA SER A 143 1.06 -15.92 3.45
C SER A 143 2.37 -15.27 3.87
N ALA A 144 2.43 -13.94 3.96
CA ALA A 144 3.62 -13.24 4.42
C ALA A 144 3.92 -13.55 5.91
N LEU A 145 2.89 -13.61 6.75
CA LEU A 145 3.03 -13.94 8.16
C LEU A 145 3.51 -15.39 8.36
N VAL A 146 2.91 -16.35 7.66
CA VAL A 146 3.30 -17.76 7.70
C VAL A 146 4.72 -17.95 7.21
N ALA A 147 5.12 -17.27 6.13
CA ALA A 147 6.48 -17.36 5.62
C ALA A 147 7.53 -16.88 6.65
N LYS A 148 7.21 -15.79 7.35
CA LYS A 148 8.06 -15.26 8.42
C LYS A 148 8.17 -16.21 9.61
N ILE A 149 7.07 -16.83 10.04
CA ILE A 149 7.04 -17.72 11.21
C ILE A 149 7.70 -19.07 10.88
N LYS A 150 7.30 -19.71 9.78
CA LYS A 150 7.73 -21.08 9.44
C LYS A 150 9.10 -21.13 8.78
N PHE A 151 9.37 -20.25 7.82
CA PHE A 151 10.56 -20.33 6.98
C PHE A 151 11.64 -19.32 7.37
N LYS A 152 11.39 -18.47 8.38
CA LYS A 152 12.28 -17.35 8.79
C LYS A 152 12.72 -16.46 7.62
N THR A 153 11.99 -16.50 6.51
CA THR A 153 12.28 -15.74 5.30
C THR A 153 11.31 -14.56 5.22
N VAL A 154 11.85 -13.37 4.94
CA VAL A 154 11.03 -12.22 4.57
C VAL A 154 10.86 -12.28 3.06
N LYS A 155 9.70 -12.78 2.60
CA LYS A 155 9.38 -12.82 1.17
C LYS A 155 9.24 -11.38 0.66
N MET A 156 10.19 -10.91 -0.15
CA MET A 156 10.03 -9.67 -0.91
C MET A 156 8.93 -9.83 -1.96
N ALA A 157 8.16 -8.77 -2.21
CA ALA A 157 7.10 -8.78 -3.21
C ALA A 157 7.69 -8.93 -4.62
N ASP A 158 7.23 -9.97 -5.33
CA ASP A 158 7.61 -10.21 -6.72
C ASP A 158 6.95 -9.20 -7.67
N ARG A 159 7.46 -9.12 -8.90
CA ARG A 159 6.95 -8.28 -9.99
C ARG A 159 5.43 -8.41 -10.16
N TRP A 160 4.88 -9.60 -10.01
CA TRP A 160 3.42 -9.85 -10.11
C TRP A 160 2.63 -9.21 -8.97
N GLY A 161 3.13 -9.27 -7.74
CA GLY A 161 2.52 -8.61 -6.59
C GLY A 161 2.50 -7.09 -6.74
N LYS A 162 3.56 -6.51 -7.31
CA LYS A 162 3.62 -5.07 -7.65
C LYS A 162 2.63 -4.70 -8.76
N LEU A 163 2.53 -5.52 -9.81
CA LEU A 163 1.57 -5.30 -10.90
C LEU A 163 0.12 -5.34 -10.39
N LYS A 164 -0.22 -6.32 -9.54
CA LYS A 164 -1.53 -6.38 -8.87
C LYS A 164 -1.84 -5.05 -8.19
N MET A 165 -0.95 -4.56 -7.32
CA MET A 165 -1.17 -3.30 -6.59
C MET A 165 -1.33 -2.12 -7.54
N PHE A 166 -0.51 -2.04 -8.58
CA PHE A 166 -0.62 -1.00 -9.61
C PHE A 166 -2.00 -0.98 -10.27
N PHE A 167 -2.51 -2.15 -10.69
CA PHE A 167 -3.85 -2.24 -11.28
C PHE A 167 -4.97 -1.97 -10.28
N GLN A 168 -4.83 -2.32 -9.00
CA GLN A 168 -5.82 -1.96 -7.97
C GLN A 168 -5.90 -0.45 -7.75
N VAL A 169 -4.76 0.24 -7.71
CA VAL A 169 -4.71 1.71 -7.60
C VAL A 169 -5.37 2.37 -8.81
N ILE A 170 -5.08 1.88 -10.02
CA ILE A 170 -5.73 2.37 -11.26
C ILE A 170 -7.23 2.14 -11.19
N ALA A 171 -7.67 0.92 -10.90
CA ALA A 171 -9.08 0.58 -10.87
C ALA A 171 -9.84 1.42 -9.83
N MET A 172 -9.27 1.61 -8.64
CA MET A 172 -9.88 2.46 -7.62
C MET A 172 -9.97 3.92 -8.08
N SER A 173 -8.90 4.44 -8.70
CA SER A 173 -8.89 5.79 -9.25
C SER A 173 -9.94 5.96 -10.34
N LEU A 174 -10.12 4.96 -11.21
CA LEU A 174 -11.16 4.96 -12.24
C LEU A 174 -12.56 5.00 -11.63
N ILE A 175 -12.84 4.25 -10.55
CA ILE A 175 -14.13 4.35 -9.86
C ILE A 175 -14.37 5.78 -9.36
N MET A 176 -13.39 6.35 -8.66
CA MET A 176 -13.53 7.69 -8.10
C MET A 176 -13.68 8.76 -9.18
N ILE A 177 -12.99 8.62 -10.31
CA ILE A 177 -13.17 9.49 -11.48
C ILE A 177 -14.57 9.29 -12.09
N ALA A 178 -15.04 8.04 -12.23
CA ALA A 178 -16.38 7.74 -12.74
C ALA A 178 -17.46 8.51 -11.96
N LEU A 179 -17.34 8.53 -10.63
CA LEU A 179 -18.23 9.24 -9.71
C LEU A 179 -18.04 10.75 -9.72
N LEU A 180 -16.88 11.23 -10.16
CA LEU A 180 -16.59 12.65 -10.26
C LEU A 180 -17.20 13.29 -11.52
N ILE A 181 -17.16 12.57 -12.64
CA ILE A 181 -17.63 13.06 -13.94
C ILE A 181 -18.98 12.45 -14.35
N ASP A 182 -19.63 11.71 -13.45
CA ASP A 182 -20.89 10.99 -13.68
C ASP A 182 -20.88 10.12 -14.95
N PHE A 183 -19.76 9.43 -15.20
CA PHE A 183 -19.56 8.61 -16.40
C PHE A 183 -19.54 7.11 -16.06
N PRO A 184 -20.68 6.41 -16.11
CA PRO A 184 -20.82 5.05 -15.56
C PRO A 184 -20.03 3.98 -16.33
N TYR A 185 -19.73 4.19 -17.62
CA TYR A 185 -18.91 3.23 -18.38
C TYR A 185 -17.51 3.04 -17.78
N LEU A 186 -16.99 4.04 -17.06
CA LEU A 186 -15.71 3.94 -16.38
C LEU A 186 -15.74 2.93 -15.21
N LEU A 187 -16.91 2.68 -14.60
CA LEU A 187 -17.10 1.65 -13.58
C LEU A 187 -16.91 0.25 -14.17
N THR A 188 -17.42 0.02 -15.39
CA THR A 188 -17.21 -1.24 -16.11
C THR A 188 -15.73 -1.46 -16.42
N VAL A 189 -15.04 -0.41 -16.90
CA VAL A 189 -13.59 -0.48 -17.13
C VAL A 189 -12.85 -0.78 -15.82
N ALA A 190 -13.20 -0.09 -14.72
CA ALA A 190 -12.60 -0.34 -13.42
C ALA A 190 -12.80 -1.80 -12.94
N ALA A 191 -13.97 -2.38 -13.16
CA ALA A 191 -14.25 -3.78 -12.82
C ALA A 191 -13.34 -4.75 -13.60
N TRP A 192 -13.14 -4.53 -14.91
CA TRP A 192 -12.20 -5.33 -15.71
C TRP A 192 -10.76 -5.17 -15.24
N VAL A 193 -10.34 -3.95 -14.89
CA VAL A 193 -9.00 -3.69 -14.35
C VAL A 193 -8.80 -4.38 -12.99
N PHE A 194 -9.83 -4.41 -12.13
CA PHE A 194 -9.80 -5.23 -10.91
C PHE A 194 -9.70 -6.73 -11.20
N GLY A 195 -10.42 -7.22 -12.22
CA GLY A 195 -10.29 -8.60 -12.70
C GLY A 195 -8.86 -8.94 -13.12
N LEU A 196 -8.19 -8.04 -13.86
CA LEU A 196 -6.78 -8.19 -14.21
C LEU A 196 -5.88 -8.20 -12.97
N ALA A 197 -6.12 -7.31 -12.00
CA ALA A 197 -5.38 -7.27 -10.75
C ALA A 197 -5.51 -8.59 -9.96
N ILE A 198 -6.71 -9.16 -9.91
CA ILE A 198 -6.98 -10.48 -9.32
C ILE A 198 -6.18 -11.56 -10.06
N GLY A 199 -6.18 -11.55 -11.39
CA GLY A 199 -5.37 -12.47 -12.20
C GLY A 199 -3.88 -12.42 -11.85
N PHE A 200 -3.30 -11.22 -11.77
CA PHE A 200 -1.90 -11.05 -11.35
C PHE A 200 -1.66 -11.48 -9.90
N ALA A 201 -2.62 -11.25 -9.01
CA ALA A 201 -2.53 -11.70 -7.63
C ALA A 201 -2.47 -13.23 -7.55
N ILE A 202 -3.34 -13.91 -8.29
CA ILE A 202 -3.38 -15.37 -8.37
C ILE A 202 -2.06 -15.91 -8.97
N LEU A 203 -1.58 -15.33 -10.07
CA LEU A 203 -0.28 -15.70 -10.67
C LEU A 203 0.87 -15.51 -9.68
N SER A 204 0.87 -14.42 -8.93
CA SER A 204 1.87 -14.16 -7.88
C SER A 204 1.82 -15.24 -6.80
N LEU A 205 0.63 -15.64 -6.35
CA LEU A 205 0.44 -16.68 -5.34
C LEU A 205 0.89 -18.05 -5.84
N PHE A 206 0.55 -18.43 -7.08
CA PHE A 206 1.00 -19.70 -7.66
C PHE A 206 2.51 -19.76 -7.84
N ARG A 207 3.11 -18.70 -8.38
CA ARG A 207 4.55 -18.69 -8.67
C ARG A 207 5.39 -18.67 -7.40
N HIS A 208 4.92 -18.00 -6.35
CA HIS A 208 5.69 -17.88 -5.12
C HIS A 208 5.28 -18.89 -4.06
N GLY A 209 4.13 -19.55 -4.24
CA GLY A 209 3.62 -20.56 -3.34
C GLY A 209 3.29 -20.01 -1.95
N ILE A 210 2.33 -20.68 -1.33
CA ILE A 210 2.40 -20.97 0.10
C ILE A 210 3.78 -21.58 0.40
#